data_AF-A0A7V9EYL6-F1
#
_entry.id   AF-A0A7V9EYL6-F1
#
_cell.length_a   1.000
_cell.length_b   1.000
_cell.length_c   1.000
_cell.angle_alpha   90.00
_cell.angle_beta   90.00
_cell.angle_gamma   90.00
#
_symmetry.space_group_name_H-M   'P 1'
#
loop_
_entity.id
_entity.type
_entity.pdbx_description
1 polymer ?
#
loop_
_entity_poly.entity_id
_entity_poly.type
_entity_poly.pdbx_seq_one_letter_code
_entity_poly.pdbx_strand_id
1 'polypeptide(L)'
;MAAPPTTSKPATSTSSATCRYHRRKDAVGTCARCSEPLCRDCMNPTGVGFKCGPCTGGTTASSKGSGKGAPSWLRPGALVVAVAVVLGVVAATLLGGGDEGPASPQDETSAESSAAGAIERRVQFAGADELQIGATLALPELDAAAGGLAGVVVIPGFGPTTRDGVSSPGAFYADLSRSFTEAGLASLRYDKRGTGQSALAPDETLAFDDMVT
;
A
#
# COMPACT_ATOMS: atom_id res chain seq x y z
N MET A 1 -29.78 53.11 -13.57
CA MET A 1 -30.18 52.10 -12.56
C MET A 1 -30.23 50.74 -13.26
N ALA A 2 -29.29 49.84 -12.96
CA ALA A 2 -29.22 48.52 -13.60
C ALA A 2 -29.93 47.48 -12.71
N ALA A 3 -30.80 46.67 -13.31
CA ALA A 3 -31.55 45.62 -12.61
C ALA A 3 -30.63 44.44 -12.22
N PRO A 4 -30.87 43.75 -11.08
CA PRO A 4 -30.06 42.62 -10.66
C PRO A 4 -30.39 41.33 -11.43
N PRO A 5 -29.44 40.40 -11.58
CA PRO A 5 -29.67 39.11 -12.23
C PRO A 5 -30.49 38.16 -11.33
N THR A 6 -31.49 37.51 -11.93
CA THR A 6 -32.31 36.49 -11.27
C THR A 6 -31.53 35.19 -11.09
N THR A 7 -31.34 34.77 -9.85
CA THR A 7 -30.80 33.45 -9.49
C THR A 7 -31.86 32.37 -9.66
N SER A 8 -31.81 31.63 -10.76
CA SER A 8 -32.57 30.39 -10.90
C SER A 8 -31.86 29.25 -10.14
N LYS A 9 -32.51 28.76 -9.08
CA LYS A 9 -32.14 27.56 -8.31
C LYS A 9 -32.06 26.33 -9.24
N PRO A 10 -31.02 25.49 -9.18
CA PRO A 10 -30.99 24.27 -9.99
C PRO A 10 -32.13 23.35 -9.54
N ALA A 11 -33.02 23.03 -10.47
CA ALA A 11 -34.06 22.02 -10.27
C ALA A 11 -33.38 20.66 -10.17
N THR A 12 -33.39 20.07 -8.97
CA THR A 12 -33.07 18.66 -8.76
C THR A 12 -34.13 17.83 -9.46
N SER A 13 -33.85 17.41 -10.70
CA SER A 13 -34.69 16.46 -11.43
C SER A 13 -34.44 15.05 -10.86
N THR A 14 -35.20 14.69 -9.84
CA THR A 14 -35.31 13.30 -9.39
C THR A 14 -36.07 12.51 -10.46
N SER A 15 -35.36 12.09 -11.50
CA SER A 15 -35.80 11.03 -12.38
C SER A 15 -35.76 9.73 -11.57
N SER A 16 -36.93 9.22 -11.18
CA SER A 16 -37.15 7.91 -10.57
C SER A 16 -36.87 6.78 -11.57
N ALA A 17 -35.64 6.73 -12.08
CA ALA A 17 -35.19 5.62 -12.88
C ALA A 17 -35.00 4.40 -11.98
N THR A 18 -35.52 3.24 -12.39
CA THR A 18 -35.27 1.97 -11.69
C THR A 18 -33.91 1.42 -12.12
N CYS A 19 -33.21 0.75 -11.20
CA CYS A 19 -31.95 0.08 -11.51
C CYS A 19 -32.12 -0.94 -12.63
N ARG A 20 -31.20 -0.93 -13.59
CA ARG A 20 -31.15 -1.86 -14.72
C ARG A 20 -31.19 -3.34 -14.29
N TYR A 21 -30.49 -3.68 -13.22
CA TYR A 21 -30.34 -5.05 -12.72
C TYR A 21 -31.42 -5.44 -11.70
N HIS A 22 -32.07 -4.46 -11.08
CA HIS A 22 -33.03 -4.70 -10.00
C HIS A 22 -34.30 -3.90 -10.21
N ARG A 23 -35.38 -4.59 -10.64
CA ARG A 23 -36.69 -3.99 -10.93
C ARG A 23 -37.38 -3.31 -9.72
N ARG A 24 -36.96 -3.60 -8.49
CA ARG A 24 -37.55 -3.03 -7.26
C ARG A 24 -36.63 -2.04 -6.54
N LYS A 25 -35.48 -1.67 -7.13
CA LYS A 25 -34.54 -0.73 -6.51
C LYS A 25 -34.47 0.54 -7.32
N ASP A 26 -34.58 1.66 -6.64
CA ASP A 26 -34.39 2.98 -7.24
C ASP A 26 -32.93 3.16 -7.65
N ALA A 27 -32.72 3.78 -8.81
CA ALA A 27 -31.40 4.16 -9.24
C ALA A 27 -30.98 5.44 -8.52
N VAL A 28 -29.74 5.45 -8.05
CA VAL A 28 -29.13 6.57 -7.34
C VAL A 28 -28.01 7.24 -8.16
N GLY A 29 -27.64 6.63 -9.29
CA GLY A 29 -26.63 7.15 -10.22
C GLY A 29 -26.61 6.36 -11.53
N THR A 30 -25.68 6.71 -12.42
CA THR A 30 -25.52 6.09 -13.74
C THR A 30 -24.11 5.55 -13.93
N CYS A 31 -23.96 4.50 -14.73
CA CYS A 31 -22.65 3.97 -15.11
C CYS A 31 -21.87 4.99 -15.96
N ALA A 32 -20.63 5.31 -15.59
CA ALA A 32 -19.77 6.22 -16.35
C ALA A 32 -19.37 5.70 -17.75
N ARG A 33 -19.60 4.41 -18.04
CA ARG A 33 -19.29 3.78 -19.34
C ARG A 33 -20.51 3.60 -20.23
N CYS A 34 -21.58 2.97 -19.71
CA CYS A 34 -22.77 2.63 -20.51
C CYS A 34 -24.01 3.49 -20.20
N SER A 35 -23.88 4.49 -19.31
CA SER A 35 -24.95 5.42 -18.89
C SER A 35 -26.22 4.78 -18.31
N GLU A 36 -26.22 3.47 -18.06
CA GLU A 36 -27.37 2.78 -17.48
C GLU A 36 -27.58 3.15 -15.99
N PRO A 37 -28.85 3.22 -15.53
CA PRO A 37 -29.18 3.54 -14.15
C PRO A 37 -28.83 2.40 -13.17
N LEU A 38 -28.15 2.72 -12.07
CA LEU A 38 -27.66 1.77 -11.06
C LEU A 38 -28.20 2.11 -9.67
N CYS A 39 -28.61 1.07 -8.93
CA CYS A 39 -28.80 1.18 -7.48
C CYS A 39 -27.46 1.12 -6.76
N ARG A 40 -27.44 1.52 -5.48
CA ARG A 40 -26.26 1.52 -4.61
C ARG A 40 -25.51 0.17 -4.58
N ASP A 41 -26.23 -0.95 -4.66
CA ASP A 41 -25.63 -2.29 -4.62
C ASP A 41 -24.97 -2.74 -5.94
N CYS A 42 -25.36 -2.14 -7.07
CA CYS A 42 -24.79 -2.45 -8.38
C CYS A 42 -23.66 -1.48 -8.77
N MET A 43 -23.36 -0.52 -7.90
CA MET A 43 -22.43 0.56 -8.15
C MET A 43 -21.02 0.15 -7.72
N ASN A 44 -20.12 -0.09 -8.68
CA ASN A 44 -18.73 -0.43 -8.41
C ASN A 44 -17.85 0.84 -8.46
N PRO A 45 -17.23 1.28 -7.34
CA PRO A 45 -16.39 2.47 -7.33
C PRO A 45 -15.11 2.25 -8.16
N THR A 46 -14.76 3.26 -8.93
CA THR A 46 -13.51 3.33 -9.72
C THR A 46 -12.90 4.71 -9.56
N GLY A 47 -11.62 4.87 -9.95
CA GLY A 47 -10.93 6.16 -9.85
C GLY A 47 -11.60 7.30 -10.63
N VAL A 48 -12.47 7.00 -11.60
CA VAL A 48 -13.19 7.98 -12.44
C VAL A 48 -14.69 8.02 -12.18
N GLY A 49 -15.13 7.57 -11.00
CA GLY A 49 -16.55 7.50 -10.62
C GLY A 49 -17.06 6.05 -10.60
N PHE A 50 -18.32 5.84 -10.97
CA PHE A 50 -18.98 4.55 -10.76
C PHE A 50 -19.23 3.76 -12.05
N LYS A 51 -19.01 2.45 -12.01
CA LYS A 51 -19.26 1.53 -13.15
C LYS A 51 -20.13 0.34 -12.73
N CYS A 52 -20.81 -0.30 -13.68
CA CYS A 52 -21.57 -1.53 -13.44
C CYS A 52 -20.68 -2.77 -13.54
N GLY A 53 -21.08 -3.88 -12.93
CA GLY A 53 -20.33 -5.15 -12.93
C GLY A 53 -19.83 -5.58 -14.31
N PRO A 54 -20.69 -5.64 -15.35
CA PRO A 54 -20.25 -5.99 -16.70
C PRO A 54 -19.22 -5.03 -17.29
N CYS A 55 -19.34 -3.73 -17.02
CA CYS A 55 -18.38 -2.73 -17.51
C CYS A 55 -17.02 -2.78 -16.79
N THR A 56 -16.98 -3.33 -15.56
CA THR A 56 -15.75 -3.60 -14.80
C THR A 56 -15.20 -5.01 -15.05
N GLY A 57 -15.81 -5.81 -15.93
CA GLY A 57 -15.40 -7.20 -16.19
C GLY A 57 -15.80 -8.20 -15.09
N GLY A 58 -16.63 -7.77 -14.14
CA GLY A 58 -17.16 -8.64 -13.09
C GLY A 58 -18.42 -9.35 -13.57
N THR A 59 -18.37 -10.68 -13.69
CA THR A 59 -19.60 -11.48 -13.70
C THR A 59 -20.33 -11.25 -12.38
N THR A 60 -21.63 -10.96 -12.43
CA THR A 60 -22.47 -10.67 -11.25
C THR A 60 -22.52 -11.89 -10.32
N ALA A 61 -21.57 -11.99 -9.40
CA ALA A 61 -21.58 -12.99 -8.34
C ALA A 61 -22.62 -12.54 -7.30
N SER A 62 -23.83 -13.10 -7.42
CA SER A 62 -24.87 -13.01 -6.40
C SER A 62 -24.36 -13.71 -5.13
N SER A 63 -23.88 -12.95 -4.15
CA SER A 63 -23.47 -13.52 -2.86
C SER A 63 -24.70 -13.96 -2.07
N LYS A 64 -24.95 -15.27 -2.10
CA LYS A 64 -25.86 -15.95 -1.18
C LYS A 64 -25.13 -16.06 0.16
N GLY A 65 -25.55 -15.31 1.17
CA GLY A 65 -24.88 -15.24 2.47
C GLY A 65 -24.71 -16.61 3.13
N SER A 66 -23.46 -16.97 3.48
CA SER A 66 -23.16 -18.18 4.26
C SER A 66 -22.97 -17.83 5.73
N GLY A 67 -23.51 -18.69 6.60
CA GLY A 67 -23.60 -18.50 8.04
C GLY A 67 -22.26 -18.49 8.78
N LYS A 68 -22.34 -17.93 9.98
CA LYS A 68 -21.27 -17.76 10.97
C LYS A 68 -20.76 -19.14 11.45
N GLY A 69 -19.56 -19.54 11.04
CA GLY A 69 -18.77 -20.59 11.68
C GLY A 69 -17.67 -19.95 12.54
N ALA A 70 -17.61 -20.30 13.82
CA ALA A 70 -16.60 -19.79 14.75
C ALA A 70 -15.18 -20.29 14.37
N PRO A 71 -14.13 -19.46 14.43
CA PRO A 71 -12.80 -19.85 13.99
C PRO A 71 -12.09 -20.74 15.03
N SER A 72 -11.55 -21.87 14.59
CA SER A 72 -11.10 -23.03 15.38
C SER A 72 -9.68 -22.93 15.98
N TRP A 73 -9.18 -21.73 16.29
CA TRP A 73 -7.77 -21.51 16.66
C TRP A 73 -7.50 -21.39 18.17
N LEU A 74 -8.52 -21.52 19.03
CA LEU A 74 -8.31 -21.66 20.48
C LEU A 74 -7.99 -23.13 20.83
N ARG A 75 -6.73 -23.55 20.66
CA ARG A 75 -6.19 -24.76 21.31
C ARG A 75 -5.26 -24.34 22.46
N PRO A 76 -5.45 -24.85 23.69
CA PRO A 76 -4.77 -24.38 24.91
C PRO A 76 -3.25 -24.68 24.99
N GLY A 77 -2.65 -25.32 23.98
CA GLY A 77 -1.22 -25.67 23.99
C GLY A 77 -0.26 -24.54 23.60
N ALA A 78 -0.72 -23.51 22.87
CA ALA A 78 0.14 -22.46 22.35
C ALA A 78 0.64 -21.47 23.43
N LEU A 79 -0.07 -21.35 24.55
CA LEU A 79 0.24 -20.38 25.60
C LEU A 79 1.42 -20.82 26.48
N VAL A 80 1.64 -22.14 26.63
CA VAL A 80 2.73 -22.70 27.46
C VAL A 80 4.10 -22.47 26.81
N VAL A 81 4.20 -22.51 25.48
CA VAL A 81 5.46 -22.30 24.75
C VAL A 81 5.90 -20.83 24.82
N ALA A 82 4.95 -19.88 24.75
CA ALA A 82 5.26 -18.46 24.77
C ALA A 82 5.88 -17.99 26.11
N VAL A 83 5.41 -18.52 27.24
CA VAL A 83 5.90 -18.11 28.58
C VAL A 83 7.30 -18.65 28.87
N ALA A 84 7.63 -19.86 28.40
CA ALA A 84 8.95 -20.46 28.59
C ALA A 84 10.06 -19.70 27.83
N VAL A 85 9.77 -19.20 26.63
CA VAL A 85 10.73 -18.42 25.84
C VAL A 85 11.05 -17.07 26.51
N VAL A 86 10.03 -16.39 27.05
CA VAL A 86 10.23 -15.10 27.74
C VAL A 86 11.08 -15.25 29.01
N LEU A 87 10.86 -16.30 29.80
CA LEU A 87 11.65 -16.54 31.02
C LEU A 87 13.11 -16.90 30.74
N GLY A 88 13.39 -17.62 29.65
CA GLY A 88 14.77 -17.95 29.25
C GLY A 88 15.60 -16.72 28.85
N VAL A 89 15.00 -15.74 28.18
CA VAL A 89 15.69 -14.52 27.74
C VAL A 89 16.03 -13.60 28.92
N VAL A 90 15.16 -13.49 29.92
CA VAL A 90 15.39 -12.63 31.10
C VAL A 90 16.51 -13.17 32.00
N ALA A 91 16.66 -14.50 32.10
CA ALA A 91 17.74 -15.12 32.87
C ALA A 91 19.13 -14.89 32.25
N ALA A 92 19.20 -14.82 30.91
CA ALA A 92 20.47 -14.58 30.20
C ALA A 92 20.98 -13.13 30.36
N THR A 93 20.09 -12.16 30.60
CA THR A 93 20.48 -10.74 30.75
C THR A 93 20.94 -10.36 32.15
N LEU A 94 20.71 -11.18 33.17
CA LEU A 94 21.01 -10.84 34.57
C LEU A 94 22.34 -11.40 35.10
N LEU A 95 23.12 -12.12 34.29
CA LEU A 95 24.35 -12.81 34.73
C LEU A 95 25.61 -12.47 33.92
N GLY A 96 25.55 -11.51 32.98
CA GLY A 96 26.72 -11.04 32.24
C GLY A 96 27.15 -9.64 32.67
N GLY A 97 28.26 -9.52 33.40
CA GLY A 97 28.88 -8.26 33.80
C GLY A 97 30.25 -7.99 33.13
N GLY A 98 30.68 -6.72 33.17
CA GLY A 98 32.00 -6.16 32.77
C GLY A 98 31.94 -5.39 31.44
N ASP A 99 32.55 -4.22 31.22
CA ASP A 99 33.49 -3.34 31.94
C ASP A 99 33.39 -1.93 31.28
N GLU A 100 33.57 -0.86 32.04
CA GLU A 100 33.37 0.53 31.61
C GLU A 100 34.64 1.13 30.97
N GLY A 101 34.59 1.49 29.69
CA GLY A 101 35.64 2.24 28.99
C GLY A 101 35.10 3.52 28.33
N PRO A 102 35.78 4.67 28.43
CA PRO A 102 35.19 5.96 28.07
C PRO A 102 35.10 6.17 26.56
N ALA A 103 33.95 6.72 26.17
CA ALA A 103 33.51 7.00 24.82
C ALA A 103 34.47 7.93 24.06
N SER A 104 34.88 7.48 22.88
CA SER A 104 35.20 8.34 21.74
C SER A 104 34.04 8.30 20.74
N PRO A 105 33.75 9.41 20.04
CA PRO A 105 32.50 9.61 19.31
C PRO A 105 32.39 8.63 18.13
N GLN A 106 31.38 7.76 18.19
CA GLN A 106 31.02 6.88 17.09
C GLN A 106 30.06 7.62 16.16
N ASP A 107 30.62 7.94 15.00
CA ASP A 107 29.98 8.00 13.69
C ASP A 107 28.71 7.13 13.65
N GLU A 108 27.56 7.76 13.38
CA GLU A 108 26.25 7.10 13.33
C GLU A 108 26.12 6.24 12.06
N THR A 109 26.91 5.16 11.98
CA THR A 109 26.59 4.00 11.16
C THR A 109 25.69 3.10 12.01
N SER A 110 24.41 3.47 12.09
CA SER A 110 23.39 2.61 12.70
C SER A 110 23.06 1.47 11.74
N ALA A 111 23.54 0.29 12.13
CA ALA A 111 23.27 -1.03 11.61
C ALA A 111 21.79 -1.25 11.26
N GLU A 112 21.52 -1.48 9.98
CA GLU A 112 20.33 -2.21 9.54
C GLU A 112 20.46 -3.66 10.01
N SER A 113 19.50 -4.04 10.85
CA SER A 113 19.35 -5.36 11.43
C SER A 113 19.19 -6.40 10.32
N SER A 114 20.26 -7.18 10.12
CA SER A 114 20.30 -8.36 9.26
C SER A 114 19.28 -9.38 9.74
N ALA A 115 18.11 -9.38 9.11
CA ALA A 115 17.19 -10.51 9.15
C ALA A 115 17.77 -11.58 8.22
N ALA A 116 18.12 -12.73 8.81
CA ALA A 116 18.78 -13.84 8.14
C ALA A 116 18.07 -14.21 6.81
N GLY A 117 18.83 -14.16 5.72
CA GLY A 117 18.45 -14.67 4.39
C GLY A 117 18.06 -13.62 3.34
N ALA A 118 17.71 -12.39 3.71
CA ALA A 118 17.32 -11.35 2.75
C ALA A 118 18.45 -10.33 2.53
N ILE A 119 18.86 -10.11 1.28
CA ILE A 119 19.85 -9.08 0.93
C ILE A 119 19.10 -7.84 0.46
N GLU A 120 19.16 -6.76 1.24
CA GLU A 120 18.71 -5.45 0.80
C GLU A 120 19.85 -4.64 0.17
N ARG A 121 19.55 -3.96 -0.94
CA ARG A 121 20.50 -3.11 -1.66
C ARG A 121 19.84 -1.81 -2.08
N ARG A 122 20.46 -0.70 -1.71
CA ARG A 122 20.11 0.62 -2.26
C ARG A 122 20.56 0.70 -3.71
N VAL A 123 19.64 1.10 -4.58
CA VAL A 123 19.86 1.24 -6.03
C VAL A 123 19.29 2.58 -6.51
N GLN A 124 19.76 3.04 -7.66
CA GLN A 124 19.21 4.20 -8.34
C GLN A 124 19.03 3.85 -9.82
N PHE A 125 18.03 4.44 -10.45
CA PHE A 125 17.79 4.30 -11.88
C PHE A 125 17.24 5.60 -12.47
N ALA A 126 17.47 5.81 -13.76
CA ALA A 126 16.91 6.97 -14.47
C ALA A 126 15.40 6.80 -14.65
N GLY A 127 14.63 7.77 -14.17
CA GLY A 127 13.22 7.97 -14.48
C GLY A 127 13.02 8.83 -15.73
N ALA A 128 11.79 9.30 -15.97
CA ALA A 128 11.54 10.25 -17.04
C ALA A 128 12.30 11.57 -16.79
N ASP A 129 12.73 12.22 -17.86
CA ASP A 129 13.61 13.40 -17.86
C ASP A 129 14.97 13.15 -17.18
N GLU A 130 15.44 11.90 -17.22
CA GLU A 130 16.71 11.46 -16.64
C GLU A 130 16.86 11.68 -15.13
N LEU A 131 15.77 12.04 -14.44
CA LEU A 131 15.78 12.21 -12.99
C LEU A 131 16.19 10.90 -12.31
N GLN A 132 17.16 10.98 -11.42
CA GLN A 132 17.60 9.82 -10.65
C GLN A 132 16.54 9.45 -9.61
N ILE A 133 16.01 8.24 -9.73
CA ILE A 133 15.02 7.69 -8.82
C ILE A 133 15.73 6.78 -7.83
N GLY A 134 15.65 7.15 -6.55
CA GLY A 134 16.16 6.33 -5.46
C GLY A 134 15.24 5.14 -5.17
N ALA A 135 15.82 3.93 -5.08
CA ALA A 135 15.09 2.73 -4.71
C ALA A 135 15.88 1.78 -3.80
N THR A 136 15.17 0.83 -3.21
CA THR A 136 15.73 -0.27 -2.42
C THR A 136 15.23 -1.58 -3.01
N LEU A 137 16.15 -2.43 -3.41
CA LEU A 137 15.92 -3.77 -3.93
C LEU A 137 16.23 -4.78 -2.83
N ALA A 138 15.24 -5.56 -2.42
CA ALA A 138 15.43 -6.70 -1.55
C ALA A 138 15.33 -8.00 -2.37
N LEU A 139 16.32 -8.87 -2.19
CA LEU A 139 16.38 -10.17 -2.81
C LEU A 139 16.32 -11.26 -1.74
N PRO A 140 15.52 -12.32 -1.94
CA PRO A 140 15.55 -13.48 -1.07
C PRO A 140 16.87 -14.22 -1.24
N GLU A 141 17.18 -15.12 -0.31
CA GLU A 141 18.27 -16.06 -0.50
C GLU A 141 17.95 -16.92 -1.73
N LEU A 142 18.78 -16.82 -2.75
CA LEU A 142 18.57 -17.53 -4.00
C LEU A 142 19.30 -18.87 -3.95
N ASP A 143 18.55 -19.96 -4.06
CA ASP A 143 19.13 -21.25 -4.41
C ASP A 143 19.67 -21.16 -5.83
N ALA A 144 20.97 -21.44 -6.03
CA ALA A 144 21.63 -21.36 -7.34
C ALA A 144 21.01 -22.25 -8.44
N ALA A 145 20.09 -23.17 -8.06
CA ALA A 145 19.34 -24.05 -8.94
C ALA A 145 17.90 -23.56 -9.23
N ALA A 146 17.42 -22.52 -8.54
CA ALA A 146 16.12 -21.93 -8.79
C ALA A 146 16.17 -21.15 -10.13
N GLY A 147 15.11 -21.26 -10.93
CA GLY A 147 14.97 -20.54 -12.19
C GLY A 147 14.84 -19.01 -11.99
N GLY A 148 14.14 -18.33 -12.90
CA GLY A 148 13.87 -16.90 -12.74
C GLY A 148 13.13 -16.56 -11.44
N LEU A 149 13.45 -15.42 -10.84
CA LEU A 149 12.85 -14.94 -9.59
C LEU A 149 11.62 -14.07 -9.88
N ALA A 150 10.49 -14.38 -9.26
CA ALA A 150 9.31 -13.51 -9.32
C ALA A 150 9.53 -12.23 -8.49
N GLY A 151 9.07 -11.10 -9.01
CA GLY A 151 9.31 -9.78 -8.42
C GLY A 151 8.02 -9.00 -8.16
N VAL A 152 8.04 -8.19 -7.10
CA VAL A 152 6.99 -7.24 -6.73
C VAL A 152 7.59 -5.84 -6.68
N VAL A 153 6.89 -4.86 -7.27
CA VAL A 153 7.24 -3.44 -7.14
C VAL A 153 6.23 -2.77 -6.21
N VAL A 154 6.74 -2.15 -5.14
CA VAL A 154 5.94 -1.38 -4.18
C VAL A 154 6.00 0.09 -4.57
N ILE A 155 4.84 0.63 -4.92
CA ILE A 155 4.66 2.04 -5.29
C ILE A 155 4.04 2.77 -4.09
N PRO A 156 4.74 3.75 -3.49
CA PRO A 156 4.17 4.53 -2.39
C PRO A 156 2.86 5.24 -2.77
N GLY A 157 1.93 5.32 -1.82
CA GLY A 157 0.65 6.00 -1.99
C GLY A 157 0.77 7.52 -2.08
N PHE A 158 -0.35 8.23 -2.12
CA PHE A 158 -0.38 9.69 -2.17
C PHE A 158 0.21 10.34 -0.89
N GLY A 159 0.74 11.56 -1.02
CA GLY A 159 1.31 12.35 0.09
C GLY A 159 2.84 12.34 0.14
N PRO A 160 3.47 13.01 1.13
CA PRO A 160 4.92 13.13 1.26
C PRO A 160 5.56 11.86 1.85
N THR A 161 5.18 10.70 1.32
CA THR A 161 5.67 9.38 1.74
C THR A 161 6.87 8.97 0.89
N THR A 162 7.93 8.52 1.57
CA THR A 162 9.11 7.90 0.93
C THR A 162 8.83 6.43 0.59
N ARG A 163 9.79 5.77 -0.06
CA ARG A 163 9.75 4.33 -0.39
C ARG A 163 9.55 3.41 0.81
N ASP A 164 9.86 3.88 2.02
CA ASP A 164 9.75 3.11 3.25
C ASP A 164 8.38 3.27 3.90
N GLY A 165 7.64 4.32 3.53
CA GLY A 165 6.31 4.58 4.06
C GLY A 165 6.35 4.85 5.56
N VAL A 166 7.36 5.60 6.03
CA VAL A 166 7.51 5.94 7.44
C VAL A 166 6.30 6.74 7.88
N SER A 167 5.51 6.16 8.78
CA SER A 167 4.34 6.77 9.40
C SER A 167 4.24 6.24 10.81
N SER A 168 3.99 7.08 11.81
CA SER A 168 3.83 6.57 13.17
C SER A 168 2.54 5.72 13.27
N PRO A 169 2.61 4.43 13.65
CA PRO A 169 3.80 3.63 13.97
C PRO A 169 4.41 2.87 12.77
N GLY A 170 5.73 2.94 12.58
CA GLY A 170 6.50 2.04 11.69
C GLY A 170 6.85 2.55 10.29
N ALA A 171 7.31 1.61 9.45
CA ALA A 171 7.71 1.82 8.05
C ALA A 171 6.96 0.81 7.17
N PHE A 172 5.69 1.11 6.90
CA PHE A 172 4.73 0.14 6.34
C PHE A 172 5.21 -0.52 5.03
N TYR A 173 5.82 0.24 4.13
CA TYR A 173 6.32 -0.31 2.87
C TYR A 173 7.59 -1.13 3.06
N ALA A 174 8.43 -0.78 4.03
CA ALA A 174 9.60 -1.57 4.41
C ALA A 174 9.18 -2.95 4.95
N ASP A 175 8.22 -2.95 5.88
CA ASP A 175 7.71 -4.18 6.49
C ASP A 175 7.02 -5.07 5.45
N LEU A 176 6.24 -4.47 4.54
CA LEU A 176 5.62 -5.19 3.43
C LEU A 176 6.67 -5.79 2.46
N SER A 177 7.71 -5.03 2.13
CA SER A 177 8.84 -5.48 1.30
C SER A 177 9.51 -6.70 1.93
N ARG A 178 9.76 -6.66 3.24
CA ARG A 178 10.33 -7.77 3.99
C ARG A 178 9.45 -9.02 3.91
N SER A 179 8.13 -8.90 4.09
CA SER A 179 7.22 -10.04 3.98
C SER A 179 7.22 -10.69 2.58
N PHE A 180 7.40 -9.90 1.51
CA PHE A 180 7.56 -10.47 0.16
C PHE A 180 8.88 -11.22 0.01
N THR A 181 9.97 -10.66 0.53
CA THR A 181 11.30 -11.26 0.47
C THR A 181 11.37 -12.55 1.29
N GLU A 182 10.78 -12.58 2.49
CA GLU A 182 10.64 -13.79 3.31
C GLU A 182 9.79 -14.88 2.62
N ALA A 183 8.86 -14.49 1.75
CA ALA A 183 8.07 -15.40 0.93
C ALA A 183 8.79 -15.88 -0.35
N GLY A 184 10.06 -15.49 -0.56
CA GLY A 184 10.86 -15.89 -1.73
C GLY A 184 10.65 -15.04 -2.98
N LEU A 185 10.18 -13.79 -2.84
CA LEU A 185 10.01 -12.85 -3.96
C LEU A 185 11.06 -11.75 -3.91
N ALA A 186 11.56 -11.30 -5.07
CA ALA A 186 12.24 -10.01 -5.13
C ALA A 186 11.23 -8.89 -4.83
N SER A 187 11.64 -7.91 -4.04
CA SER A 187 10.83 -6.70 -3.82
C SER A 187 11.62 -5.44 -4.13
N LEU A 188 11.05 -4.53 -4.91
CA LEU A 188 11.61 -3.22 -5.22
C LEU A 188 10.67 -2.14 -4.70
N ARG A 189 11.18 -1.30 -3.81
CA ARG A 189 10.49 -0.09 -3.33
C ARG A 189 11.24 1.14 -3.83
N TYR A 190 10.55 2.15 -4.34
CA TYR A 190 11.20 3.36 -4.87
C TYR A 190 10.53 4.65 -4.39
N ASP A 191 11.31 5.72 -4.32
CA ASP A 191 10.82 7.05 -3.98
C ASP A 191 10.11 7.66 -5.19
N LYS A 192 8.92 8.19 -4.99
CA LYS A 192 8.23 8.95 -6.02
C LYS A 192 9.04 10.21 -6.38
N ARG A 193 8.81 10.73 -7.57
CA ARG A 193 9.36 12.02 -8.02
C ARG A 193 9.11 13.11 -6.96
N GLY A 194 10.16 13.84 -6.60
CA GLY A 194 10.11 14.91 -5.59
C GLY A 194 10.12 14.48 -4.13
N THR A 195 10.37 13.19 -3.83
CA THR A 195 10.41 12.68 -2.45
C THR A 195 11.69 11.92 -2.14
N GLY A 196 12.11 11.91 -0.88
CA GLY A 196 13.29 11.14 -0.42
C GLY A 196 14.56 11.47 -1.22
N GLN A 197 15.22 10.44 -1.75
CA GLN A 197 16.39 10.57 -2.61
C GLN A 197 16.04 10.85 -4.08
N SER A 198 14.75 10.86 -4.44
CA SER A 198 14.24 11.31 -5.75
C SER A 198 13.78 12.77 -5.70
N ALA A 199 14.35 13.58 -4.79
CA ALA A 199 14.02 15.00 -4.66
C ALA A 199 14.44 15.78 -5.92
N LEU A 200 13.65 16.80 -6.26
CA LEU A 200 13.92 17.69 -7.39
C LEU A 200 14.88 18.80 -6.99
N ALA A 201 15.40 19.52 -7.99
CA ALA A 201 16.11 20.75 -7.72
C ALA A 201 15.19 21.78 -7.00
N PRO A 202 15.73 22.69 -6.18
CA PRO A 202 14.92 23.59 -5.34
C PRO A 202 13.99 24.53 -6.13
N ASP A 203 14.33 24.83 -7.37
CA ASP A 203 13.60 25.70 -8.31
C ASP A 203 12.77 24.92 -9.33
N GLU A 204 12.78 23.59 -9.28
CA GLU A 204 12.09 22.72 -10.21
C GLU A 204 10.71 22.34 -9.66
N THR A 205 9.67 22.87 -10.30
CA THR A 205 8.28 22.55 -10.01
C THR A 205 7.72 21.59 -11.06
N LEU A 206 7.13 20.48 -10.61
CA LEU A 206 6.44 19.57 -11.51
C LEU A 206 5.12 20.18 -11.97
N ALA A 207 4.96 20.32 -13.29
CA ALA A 207 3.66 20.50 -13.89
C ALA A 207 2.90 19.16 -13.94
N PHE A 208 1.59 19.24 -14.18
CA PHE A 208 0.78 18.03 -14.34
C PHE A 208 1.24 17.19 -15.53
N ASP A 209 1.64 17.83 -16.64
CA ASP A 209 2.09 17.14 -17.85
C ASP A 209 3.35 16.28 -17.62
N ASP A 210 4.24 16.71 -16.71
CA ASP A 210 5.46 15.98 -16.33
C ASP A 210 5.18 14.71 -15.49
N MET A 211 3.93 14.55 -15.02
CA MET A 211 3.50 13.37 -14.25
C MET A 211 2.86 12.28 -15.12
N VAL A 212 2.45 12.60 -16.36
CA VAL A 212 1.62 11.73 -17.20
C VAL A 212 2.31 11.31 -18.50
N THR A 213 3.48 11.90 -18.80
CA THR A 213 4.29 11.61 -19.99
C THR A 213 5.40 10.61 -19.69
#